data_AF-A0A7Y0AMB4-F1
#
_entry.id   AF-A0A7Y0AMB4-F1
#
_cell.length_a   1.000
_cell.length_b   1.000
_cell.length_c   1.000
_cell.angle_alpha   90.00
_cell.angle_beta   90.00
_cell.angle_gamma   90.00
#
_symmetry.space_group_name_H-M   'P 1'
#
loop_
_entity.id
_entity.type
_entity.pdbx_description
1 polymer ?
#
loop_
_entity_poly.entity_id
_entity_poly.type
_entity_poly.pdbx_seq_one_letter_code
_entity_poly.pdbx_strand_id
1 'polypeptide(L)'
;MHTEKQRIFDEYAKTREFEDWNDLKNCCIEYDIDIDEYIFEACDLVQQEQQKRIAEKATLLKIDDCCQPIYGVDIDTITNPENIIS
;
A
#
# COMPACT_ATOMS: atom_id res chain seq x y z
N MET A 1 -13.07 10.19 0.21
CA MET A 1 -11.96 11.16 0.40
C MET A 1 -10.71 10.34 0.73
N HIS A 2 -9.70 10.38 -0.14
CA HIS A 2 -8.49 9.54 -0.04
C HIS A 2 -7.31 10.30 0.60
N THR A 3 -7.53 10.96 1.74
CA THR A 3 -6.55 11.84 2.38
C THR A 3 -5.23 11.14 2.70
N GLU A 4 -5.28 9.88 3.14
CA GLU A 4 -4.08 9.11 3.44
C GLU A 4 -3.29 8.72 2.17
N LYS A 5 -3.99 8.38 1.08
CA LYS A 5 -3.32 8.10 -0.20
C LYS A 5 -2.68 9.36 -0.73
N GLN A 6 -3.38 10.50 -0.70
CA GLN A 6 -2.80 11.79 -1.09
C GLN A 6 -1.48 12.04 -0.33
N ARG A 7 -1.50 11.89 1.01
CA ARG A 7 -0.29 12.04 1.83
C ARG A 7 0.84 11.10 1.41
N ILE A 8 0.54 9.83 1.15
CA ILE A 8 1.54 8.83 0.71
C ILE A 8 2.14 9.21 -0.65
N PHE A 9 1.31 9.62 -1.61
CA PHE A 9 1.77 10.02 -2.93
C PHE A 9 2.55 11.34 -2.89
N ASP A 10 2.17 12.29 -2.05
CA ASP A 10 2.92 13.53 -1.81
C ASP A 10 4.30 13.25 -1.19
N GLU A 11 4.38 12.33 -0.22
CA GLU A 11 5.64 11.90 0.37
C GLU A 11 6.53 11.20 -0.66
N TYR A 12 5.96 10.34 -1.50
CA TYR A 12 6.69 9.72 -2.61
C TYR A 12 7.21 10.75 -3.61
N ALA A 13 6.41 11.74 -4.00
CA ALA A 13 6.83 12.80 -4.91
C ALA A 13 8.06 13.57 -4.38
N LYS A 14 8.08 13.85 -3.07
CA LYS A 14 9.24 14.48 -2.40
C LYS A 14 10.51 13.64 -2.48
N THR A 15 10.40 12.30 -2.42
CA THR A 15 11.57 11.42 -2.63
C THR A 15 12.13 11.47 -4.05
N ARG A 16 11.36 12.02 -4.99
CA ARG A 16 11.70 12.22 -6.40
C ARG A 16 12.02 13.68 -6.74
N GLU A 17 12.22 14.53 -5.73
CA GLU A 17 12.54 15.96 -5.86
C GLU A 17 11.38 16.84 -6.40
N PHE A 18 10.14 16.36 -6.31
CA PHE A 18 8.93 17.14 -6.61
C PHE A 18 8.28 17.70 -5.33
N GLU A 19 7.47 18.76 -5.45
CA GLU A 19 6.80 19.39 -4.30
C GLU A 19 5.72 18.48 -3.69
N ASP A 20 4.87 17.90 -4.56
CA ASP A 20 3.76 17.04 -4.19
C ASP A 20 3.34 16.11 -5.35
N TRP A 21 2.29 15.31 -5.15
CA TRP A 21 1.77 14.40 -6.18
C TRP A 21 1.37 15.13 -7.46
N ASN A 22 0.78 16.34 -7.36
CA ASN A 22 0.35 17.07 -8.54
C ASN A 22 1.54 17.57 -9.35
N ASP A 23 2.61 18.04 -8.70
CA ASP A 23 3.85 18.43 -9.37
C ASP A 23 4.48 17.24 -10.12
N LEU A 24 4.61 16.08 -9.46
CA LEU A 24 5.08 14.85 -10.09
C LEU A 24 4.18 14.41 -11.26
N LYS A 25 2.86 14.41 -11.07
CA LYS A 25 1.86 14.03 -12.07
C LYS A 25 1.93 14.94 -13.29
N ASN A 26 1.94 16.25 -13.08
CA ASN A 26 2.00 17.25 -14.14
C ASN A 26 3.31 17.21 -14.91
N CYS A 27 4.40 16.78 -14.28
CA CYS A 27 5.67 16.53 -14.97
C CYS A 27 5.62 15.27 -15.86
N CYS A 28 4.96 14.21 -15.40
CA CYS A 28 4.99 12.89 -16.06
C CYS A 28 3.86 12.65 -17.07
N ILE A 29 2.76 13.41 -17.00
CA ILE A 29 1.56 13.20 -17.80
C ILE A 29 1.30 14.47 -18.62
N GLU A 30 1.45 14.37 -19.95
CA GLU A 30 1.32 15.50 -20.88
C GLU A 30 -0.08 16.14 -20.94
N TYR A 31 -1.09 15.49 -20.35
CA TYR A 31 -2.47 15.92 -20.38
C TYR A 31 -3.00 16.10 -18.96
N ASP A 32 -3.78 17.17 -18.76
CA ASP A 32 -4.53 17.46 -17.54
C ASP A 32 -5.70 16.47 -17.40
N ILE A 33 -5.35 15.20 -17.21
CA ILE A 33 -6.30 14.12 -16.95
C ILE A 33 -6.30 13.90 -15.45
N ASP A 34 -7.44 14.16 -14.83
CA ASP A 34 -7.68 13.76 -13.46
C ASP A 34 -7.81 12.23 -13.39
N ILE A 35 -6.69 11.58 -13.09
CA ILE A 35 -6.61 10.13 -12.89
C ILE A 35 -6.53 9.74 -11.41
N ASP A 36 -6.60 10.71 -10.51
CA ASP A 36 -6.37 10.48 -9.08
C ASP A 36 -7.42 9.52 -8.53
N GLU A 37 -8.68 9.69 -8.93
CA GLU A 37 -9.78 8.79 -8.56
C GLU A 37 -9.50 7.35 -9.01
N TYR A 38 -9.11 7.14 -10.26
CA TYR A 38 -8.84 5.79 -10.79
C TYR A 38 -7.62 5.14 -10.13
N ILE A 39 -6.54 5.90 -9.89
CA ILE A 39 -5.37 5.40 -9.18
C ILE A 39 -5.75 4.98 -7.77
N PHE A 40 -6.52 5.83 -7.07
CA PHE A 40 -6.93 5.54 -5.70
C PHE A 40 -7.90 4.37 -5.63
N GLU A 41 -8.85 4.25 -6.54
CA GLU A 41 -9.74 3.08 -6.63
C GLU A 41 -8.95 1.80 -6.90
N ALA A 42 -7.97 1.83 -7.80
CA ALA A 42 -7.09 0.69 -8.05
C ALA A 42 -6.30 0.30 -6.78
N CYS A 43 -5.80 1.28 -6.01
CA CYS A 43 -5.17 1.03 -4.72
C CYS A 43 -6.13 0.39 -3.71
N ASP A 44 -7.41 0.81 -3.66
CA ASP A 44 -8.40 0.21 -2.76
C ASP A 44 -8.67 -1.25 -3.11
N LEU A 45 -8.78 -1.57 -4.40
CA LEU A 45 -8.99 -2.95 -4.84
C LEU A 45 -7.83 -3.87 -4.40
N VAL A 46 -6.59 -3.41 -4.62
CA VAL A 46 -5.39 -4.14 -4.18
C VAL A 46 -5.36 -4.30 -2.66
N GLN A 47 -5.71 -3.26 -1.90
CA GLN A 47 -5.77 -3.33 -0.45
C GLN A 47 -6.86 -4.28 0.06
N GLN A 48 -8.04 -4.27 -0.56
CA GLN A 48 -9.14 -5.19 -0.21
C GLN A 48 -8.76 -6.64 -0.47
N GLU A 49 -8.14 -6.94 -1.61
CA GLU A 49 -7.64 -8.27 -1.91
C GLU A 49 -6.60 -8.72 -0.88
N GLN A 50 -5.66 -7.83 -0.53
CA GLN A 50 -4.62 -8.14 0.44
C GLN A 50 -5.18 -8.40 1.84
N GLN A 51 -6.11 -7.55 2.29
CA GLN A 51 -6.78 -7.74 3.58
C GLN A 51 -7.56 -9.05 3.63
N LYS A 52 -8.25 -9.42 2.55
CA LYS A 52 -8.94 -10.71 2.44
C LYS A 52 -7.96 -11.88 2.53
N ARG A 53 -6.84 -11.82 1.80
CA ARG A 53 -5.80 -12.86 1.86
C ARG A 53 -5.19 -13.00 3.24
N ILE A 54 -4.87 -11.89 3.90
CA ILE A 54 -4.37 -11.90 5.28
C ILE A 54 -5.42 -12.53 6.19
N ALA A 55 -6.68 -12.13 6.10
CA ALA A 55 -7.74 -12.71 6.93
C ALA A 55 -7.92 -14.22 6.71
N GLU A 56 -7.75 -14.71 5.48
CA GLU A 56 -7.91 -16.13 5.13
C GLU A 56 -6.67 -16.98 5.46
N LYS A 57 -5.46 -16.42 5.34
CA LYS A 57 -4.20 -17.17 5.40
C LYS A 57 -3.35 -16.88 6.63
N ALA A 58 -3.62 -15.80 7.36
CA ALA A 58 -2.83 -15.42 8.54
C ALA A 58 -2.81 -16.60 9.53
N THR A 59 -1.65 -17.23 9.61
CA THR A 59 -1.38 -18.26 10.61
C THR A 59 -0.81 -17.54 11.81
N LEU A 60 -1.53 -17.61 12.93
CA LEU A 60 -1.02 -17.12 14.22
C LEU A 60 0.11 -18.05 14.66
N LEU A 61 1.34 -17.59 14.52
CA LEU A 61 2.51 -18.28 15.05
C LEU A 61 2.50 -18.11 16.57
N LYS A 62 2.25 -19.20 17.29
CA LYS A 62 2.44 -19.25 18.74
C LYS A 62 3.93 -19.44 19.01
N ILE A 63 4.58 -18.39 19.47
CA ILE A 63 5.95 -18.48 19.96
C ILE A 63 5.85 -18.72 21.47
N ASP A 64 6.24 -19.92 21.90
CA ASP A 64 6.32 -20.26 23.32
C ASP A 64 7.54 -19.55 23.93
N ASP A 65 7.34 -18.30 24.36
CA ASP A 65 8.27 -17.61 25.24
C ASP A 65 7.92 -17.93 26.70
N CYS A 66 8.91 -18.06 27.56
CA CYS A 66 8.76 -18.55 28.93
C CYS A 66 7.92 -17.63 29.84
N CYS A 67 7.54 -16.46 29.35
CA CYS A 67 6.84 -15.44 30.12
C CYS A 67 5.40 -15.19 29.65
N GLN A 68 5.11 -15.20 28.33
CA GLN A 68 3.76 -15.04 27.75
C GLN A 68 3.71 -15.56 26.31
N PRO A 69 2.56 -16.07 25.82
CA PRO A 69 2.42 -16.42 24.41
C PRO A 69 2.47 -15.16 23.54
N ILE A 70 3.45 -15.09 22.63
CA ILE A 70 3.52 -14.06 21.60
C ILE A 70 2.85 -14.62 20.34
N TYR A 71 1.95 -13.84 19.76
CA TYR A 71 1.28 -14.16 18.50
C TYR A 71 1.93 -13.38 17.36
N GLY A 72 2.56 -14.09 16.44
CA GLY A 72 3.10 -13.53 15.20
C GLY A 72 2.16 -13.79 14.02
N VAL A 73 2.25 -12.94 12.99
CA VAL A 73 1.66 -13.20 11.67
C VAL A 73 2.80 -13.50 10.71
N ASP A 74 2.68 -14.57 9.95
CA ASP A 74 3.66 -14.92 8.92
C ASP A 74 3.72 -13.84 7.82
N ILE A 75 4.91 -13.31 7.54
CA ILE A 75 5.11 -12.23 6.56
C ILE A 75 4.72 -12.65 5.14
N ASP A 76 4.80 -13.94 4.83
CA ASP A 76 4.41 -14.48 3.52
C ASP A 76 2.89 -14.40 3.30
N THR A 77 2.12 -14.25 4.38
CA THR A 77 0.67 -14.00 4.32
C THR A 77 0.35 -12.51 4.12
N ILE A 78 1.29 -11.63 4.46
CA ILE A 78 1.18 -10.16 4.38
C ILE A 78 1.69 -9.63 3.05
N THR A 79 2.71 -10.25 2.47
CA THR A 79 3.28 -9.84 1.19
C THR A 79 2.54 -10.48 0.01
N ASN A 80 2.43 -9.76 -1.11
CA ASN A 80 1.96 -10.33 -2.37
C ASN A 80 3.04 -10.13 -3.45
N PRO A 81 3.76 -11.20 -3.85
CA PRO A 81 4.80 -11.07 -4.87
C PRO A 81 4.23 -10.63 -6.23
N GLU A 82 2.94 -10.85 -6.49
CA GLU A 82 2.28 -10.41 -7.72
C GLU A 82 1.96 -8.89 -7.72
N ASN A 83 1.98 -8.24 -6.56
CA ASN A 83 1.79 -6.79 -6.42
C ASN A 83 3.12 -6.02 -6.35
N ILE A 84 4.26 -6.69 -6.58
CA ILE A 84 5.55 -6.03 -6.68
C ILE A 84 5.67 -5.42 -8.08
N ILE A 85 5.75 -4.09 -8.15
CA ILE A 85 6.06 -3.38 -9.39
C ILE A 85 7.56 -3.56 -9.64
N SER A 86 7.90 -4.35 -10.65
CA SER A 86 9.28 -4.63 -11.09
C SER A 86 9.86 -3.55 -11.98
#